data_AF-M1IDQ1-F1
#
_entry.id   AF-M1IDQ1-F1
#
_cell.length_a   1.000
_cell.length_b   1.000
_cell.length_c   1.000
_cell.angle_alpha   90.00
_cell.angle_beta   90.00
_cell.angle_gamma   90.00
#
_symmetry.space_group_name_H-M   'P 1'
#
loop_
_entity.id
_entity.type
_entity.pdbx_description
1 polymer ?
#
loop_
_entity_poly.entity_id
_entity_poly.type
_entity_poly.pdbx_seq_one_letter_code
_entity_poly.pdbx_strand_id
1 'polypeptide(L)'
;MVEFNLTLNQIKVKDRVFSLNPYSFEAIKKWYDEFLKWCDDYDVTEYCKKDIEEHVEYFAEAFRLLAPKSLEEAEDLFSVLERAYDSTDGKIKAVLSRVIGITV
;
A
#
# COMPACT_ATOMS: atom_id res chain seq x y z
N MET A 1 9.00 -0.04 9.74
CA MET A 1 9.84 -0.16 8.53
C MET A 1 9.07 -0.91 7.47
N VAL A 2 9.16 -0.48 6.20
CA VAL A 2 8.58 -1.18 5.05
C VAL A 2 9.70 -1.98 4.36
N GLU A 3 9.48 -3.26 4.11
CA GLU A 3 10.44 -4.14 3.45
C GLU A 3 9.74 -4.90 2.31
N PHE A 4 10.38 -4.96 1.14
CA PHE A 4 9.87 -5.68 -0.04
C PHE A 4 10.71 -6.94 -0.30
N ASN A 5 10.06 -8.09 -0.43
CA ASN A 5 10.66 -9.34 -0.88
C ASN A 5 10.14 -9.70 -2.26
N LEU A 6 10.97 -9.41 -3.28
CA LEU A 6 10.64 -9.61 -4.69
C LEU A 6 10.47 -11.09 -5.08
N THR A 7 11.20 -11.99 -4.42
CA THR A 7 11.12 -13.43 -4.75
C THR A 7 9.78 -14.03 -4.32
N LEU A 8 9.22 -13.55 -3.21
CA LEU A 8 7.97 -14.08 -2.64
C LEU A 8 6.76 -13.19 -2.90
N ASN A 9 6.92 -12.05 -3.59
CA ASN A 9 5.89 -10.99 -3.70
C ASN A 9 5.28 -10.63 -2.34
N GLN A 10 6.16 -10.40 -1.36
CA GLN A 10 5.77 -10.09 0.01
C GLN A 10 6.17 -8.69 0.39
N ILE A 11 5.27 -7.99 1.06
CA ILE A 11 5.53 -6.69 1.69
C ILE A 11 5.40 -6.87 3.19
N LYS A 12 6.43 -6.50 3.94
CA LYS A 12 6.38 -6.43 5.39
C LYS A 12 6.23 -4.98 5.81
N VAL A 13 5.24 -4.71 6.64
CA VAL A 13 5.00 -3.40 7.26
C VAL A 13 4.87 -3.61 8.75
N LYS A 14 5.78 -3.01 9.53
CA LYS A 14 5.86 -3.23 10.98
C LYS A 14 5.97 -4.74 11.25
N ASP A 15 5.04 -5.31 12.03
CA ASP A 15 5.02 -6.74 12.38
C ASP A 15 4.13 -7.59 11.47
N ARG A 16 3.58 -7.01 10.39
CA ARG A 16 2.64 -7.68 9.48
C ARG A 16 3.31 -8.00 8.15
N VAL A 17 3.04 -9.18 7.61
CA VAL A 17 3.53 -9.64 6.30
C VAL A 17 2.34 -9.89 5.38
N PHE A 18 2.36 -9.24 4.22
CA PHE A 18 1.33 -9.36 3.19
C PHE A 18 1.90 -10.14 2.01
N SER A 19 1.29 -11.27 1.67
CA SER A 19 1.58 -12.00 0.44
C SER A 19 0.62 -11.53 -0.64
N LEU A 20 1.15 -11.01 -1.74
CA LEU A 20 0.38 -10.39 -2.81
C LEU A 20 0.58 -11.13 -4.12
N ASN A 21 -0.37 -10.97 -5.05
CA ASN A 21 -0.11 -11.36 -6.42
C ASN A 21 0.94 -10.42 -7.07
N PRO A 22 1.60 -10.85 -8.16
CA PRO A 22 2.68 -10.07 -8.77
C PRO A 22 2.26 -8.64 -9.16
N TYR A 23 1.04 -8.47 -9.69
CA TYR A 23 0.54 -7.18 -10.17
C TYR A 23 0.33 -6.17 -9.03
N SER A 24 -0.24 -6.63 -7.93
CA SER A 24 -0.44 -5.84 -6.71
C SER A 24 0.88 -5.43 -6.08
N PHE A 25 1.82 -6.36 -6.03
CA PHE A 25 3.17 -6.12 -5.52
C PHE A 25 3.89 -5.06 -6.36
N GLU A 26 3.84 -5.20 -7.69
CA GLU A 26 4.46 -4.27 -8.63
C GLU A 26 3.87 -2.87 -8.52
N ALA A 27 2.54 -2.73 -8.46
CA ALA A 27 1.87 -1.44 -8.32
C ALA A 27 2.27 -0.72 -7.02
N ILE A 28 2.23 -1.40 -5.87
CA ILE A 28 2.65 -0.80 -4.59
C ILE A 28 4.12 -0.43 -4.61
N LYS A 29 4.98 -1.31 -5.16
CA LYS A 29 6.42 -1.05 -5.21
C LYS A 29 6.75 0.18 -6.05
N LYS A 30 6.13 0.31 -7.22
CA LYS A 30 6.31 1.48 -8.11
C LYS A 30 5.96 2.77 -7.38
N TRP A 31 4.78 2.82 -6.74
CA TRP A 31 4.37 3.97 -5.94
C TRP A 31 5.33 4.26 -4.78
N TYR A 32 5.75 3.22 -4.04
CA TYR A 32 6.67 3.37 -2.91
C TYR A 32 8.01 3.99 -3.33
N ASP A 33 8.57 3.51 -4.44
CA ASP A 33 9.83 4.04 -4.98
C ASP A 33 9.67 5.50 -5.45
N GLU A 34 8.55 5.86 -6.08
CA GLU A 34 8.22 7.24 -6.48
C GLU A 34 8.01 8.17 -5.27
N PHE A 35 7.31 7.70 -4.24
CA PHE A 35 7.07 8.45 -3.01
C PHE A 35 8.35 8.69 -2.23
N LEU A 36 9.23 7.69 -2.12
CA LEU A 36 10.55 7.88 -1.50
C LEU A 36 11.37 8.92 -2.24
N LYS A 37 11.40 8.85 -3.57
CA LYS A 37 12.10 9.84 -4.39
C LYS A 37 11.56 11.24 -4.14
N TRP A 38 10.24 11.41 -4.06
CA TRP A 38 9.64 12.69 -3.69
C TRP A 38 10.10 13.15 -2.30
N CYS A 39 10.09 12.28 -1.30
CA CYS A 39 10.53 12.65 0.05
C CYS A 39 12.00 13.08 0.11
N ASP A 40 12.86 12.42 -0.67
CA ASP A 40 14.28 12.78 -0.77
C ASP A 40 14.48 14.09 -1.53
N ASP A 41 13.73 14.32 -2.62
CA ASP A 41 13.80 15.56 -3.43
C ASP A 41 13.41 16.81 -2.61
N TYR A 42 12.60 16.65 -1.56
CA TYR A 42 12.15 17.73 -0.68
C TYR A 42 12.78 17.72 0.73
N ASP A 43 13.72 16.81 1.01
CA ASP A 43 14.38 16.65 2.34
C ASP A 43 13.39 16.47 3.50
N VAL A 44 12.34 15.69 3.28
CA VAL A 44 11.26 15.40 4.25
C VAL A 44 11.17 13.91 4.61
N THR A 45 12.23 13.15 4.35
CA THR A 45 12.27 11.69 4.53
C THR A 45 11.90 11.24 5.96
N GLU A 46 12.27 12.00 6.99
CA GLU A 46 11.89 11.66 8.37
C GLU A 46 10.39 11.84 8.64
N TYR A 47 9.79 12.89 8.09
CA TYR A 47 8.34 13.14 8.17
C TYR A 47 7.56 12.06 7.41
N CYS A 48 8.04 11.70 6.22
CA CYS A 48 7.42 10.69 5.36
C CYS A 48 7.39 9.27 5.96
N LYS A 49 8.29 8.92 6.90
CA LYS A 49 8.42 7.55 7.41
C LYS A 49 7.16 7.00 8.08
N LYS A 50 6.40 7.84 8.79
CA LYS A 50 5.17 7.38 9.42
C LYS A 50 4.06 7.22 8.37
N ASP A 51 3.94 8.21 7.50
CA ASP A 51 2.90 8.24 6.48
C ASP A 51 3.07 7.08 5.49
N ILE A 52 4.29 6.78 5.07
CA ILE A 52 4.58 5.69 4.12
C ILE A 52 4.19 4.32 4.68
N GLU A 53 4.41 4.07 5.98
CA GLU A 53 4.02 2.81 6.60
C GLU A 53 2.50 2.64 6.61
N GLU A 54 1.76 3.71 6.93
CA GLU A 54 0.30 3.64 6.99
C GLU A 54 -0.35 3.46 5.63
N HIS A 55 0.19 4.13 4.59
CA HIS A 55 -0.25 3.98 3.20
C HIS A 55 0.05 2.58 2.66
N VAL A 56 1.29 2.09 2.81
CA VAL A 56 1.65 0.76 2.30
C VAL A 56 0.83 -0.32 3.00
N GLU A 57 0.60 -0.21 4.31
CA GLU A 57 -0.26 -1.16 5.02
C GLU A 57 -1.69 -1.17 4.46
N TYR A 58 -2.25 0.01 4.18
CA TYR A 58 -3.58 0.14 3.59
C TYR A 58 -3.65 -0.48 2.20
N PHE A 59 -2.71 -0.14 1.30
CA PHE A 59 -2.69 -0.68 -0.06
C PHE A 59 -2.45 -2.20 -0.06
N ALA A 60 -1.52 -2.68 0.77
CA ALA A 60 -1.22 -4.11 0.86
C ALA A 60 -2.44 -4.91 1.37
N GLU A 61 -3.18 -4.39 2.36
CA GLU A 61 -4.42 -5.02 2.81
C GLU A 61 -5.49 -5.01 1.70
N ALA A 62 -5.71 -3.85 1.08
CA ALA A 62 -6.71 -3.70 0.02
C ALA A 62 -6.42 -4.63 -1.17
N PHE A 63 -5.19 -4.68 -1.65
CA PHE A 63 -4.83 -5.53 -2.78
C PHE A 63 -4.74 -7.01 -2.47
N ARG A 64 -4.40 -7.39 -1.24
CA ARG A 64 -4.51 -8.79 -0.81
C ARG A 64 -5.93 -9.31 -0.99
N LEU A 65 -6.92 -8.44 -0.79
CA LEU A 65 -8.35 -8.77 -0.85
C LEU A 65 -8.92 -8.64 -2.26
N LEU A 66 -8.62 -7.54 -2.96
CA LEU A 66 -9.07 -7.30 -4.33
C LEU A 66 -8.42 -8.26 -5.33
N ALA A 67 -7.15 -8.60 -5.11
CA ALA A 67 -6.38 -9.55 -5.90
C ALA A 67 -6.53 -9.37 -7.43
N PRO A 68 -6.16 -8.18 -7.97
CA PRO A 68 -6.26 -7.85 -9.39
C PRO A 68 -5.60 -8.90 -10.30
N LYS A 69 -6.12 -9.07 -11.51
CA LYS A 69 -5.73 -10.11 -12.48
C LYS A 69 -4.80 -9.59 -13.57
N SER A 70 -4.55 -8.29 -13.62
CA SER A 70 -3.57 -7.67 -14.52
C SER A 70 -2.90 -6.47 -13.85
N LEU A 71 -1.80 -6.01 -14.44
CA LEU A 71 -1.15 -4.77 -14.02
C LEU A 71 -2.05 -3.55 -14.25
N GLU A 72 -2.75 -3.50 -15.38
CA GLU A 72 -3.72 -2.44 -15.70
C GLU A 72 -4.82 -2.35 -14.63
N GLU A 73 -5.41 -3.49 -14.24
CA GLU A 73 -6.42 -3.52 -13.17
C GLU A 73 -5.83 -3.08 -11.83
N ALA A 74 -4.58 -3.48 -11.55
CA ALA A 74 -3.90 -3.04 -10.33
C ALA A 74 -3.65 -1.53 -10.31
N GLU A 75 -3.22 -0.92 -11.43
CA GLU A 75 -2.99 0.52 -11.55
C GLU A 75 -4.30 1.33 -11.48
N ASP A 76 -5.38 0.85 -12.09
CA ASP A 76 -6.71 1.45 -12.00
C ASP A 76 -7.22 1.44 -10.56
N LEU A 77 -7.16 0.27 -9.91
CA LEU A 77 -7.58 0.13 -8.52
C LEU A 77 -6.68 0.95 -7.58
N PHE A 78 -5.38 1.03 -7.85
CA PHE A 78 -4.45 1.85 -7.08
C PHE A 78 -4.91 3.32 -7.05
N SER A 79 -5.21 3.87 -8.22
CA SER A 79 -5.67 5.26 -8.38
C SER A 79 -6.96 5.55 -7.61
N VAL A 80 -7.87 4.57 -7.55
CA VAL A 80 -9.11 4.67 -6.75
C VAL A 80 -8.81 4.60 -5.26
N LEU A 81 -7.96 3.66 -4.83
CA LEU A 81 -7.59 3.46 -3.44
C LEU A 81 -6.83 4.65 -2.86
N GLU A 82 -5.89 5.22 -3.63
CA GLU A 82 -5.10 6.39 -3.25
C GLU A 82 -6.02 7.59 -3.05
N ARG A 83 -6.87 7.89 -4.04
CA ARG A 83 -7.85 8.97 -3.93
C ARG A 83 -8.78 8.80 -2.72
N ALA A 84 -9.22 7.57 -2.45
CA ALA A 84 -10.07 7.28 -1.30
C ALA A 84 -9.32 7.47 0.03
N TYR A 85 -8.04 7.11 0.08
CA TYR A 85 -7.20 7.32 1.25
C TYR A 85 -7.05 8.82 1.52
N ASP A 86 -6.63 9.59 0.51
CA ASP A 86 -6.40 11.03 0.63
C ASP A 86 -7.69 11.80 0.97
N SER A 87 -8.78 11.52 0.26
CA SER A 87 -10.05 12.23 0.44
C SER A 87 -10.70 11.98 1.81
N THR A 88 -10.22 10.98 2.55
CA THR A 88 -10.75 10.62 3.87
C THR A 88 -9.76 10.83 5.00
N ASP A 89 -8.60 11.45 4.75
CA ASP A 89 -7.48 11.54 5.70
C ASP A 89 -7.13 10.15 6.29
N GLY A 90 -7.09 9.12 5.45
CA GLY A 90 -6.82 7.73 5.86
C GLY A 90 -7.96 7.03 6.64
N LYS A 91 -9.09 7.70 6.92
CA LYS A 91 -10.22 7.11 7.66
C LYS A 91 -10.86 5.93 6.92
N ILE A 92 -10.71 5.85 5.60
CA ILE A 92 -11.16 4.70 4.79
C ILE A 92 -10.54 3.38 5.25
N LYS A 93 -9.34 3.39 5.85
CA LYS A 93 -8.69 2.19 6.41
C LYS A 93 -9.56 1.53 7.47
N ALA A 94 -10.18 2.32 8.36
CA ALA A 94 -11.09 1.82 9.38
C ALA A 94 -12.37 1.20 8.79
N VAL A 95 -12.81 1.70 7.63
CA VAL A 95 -13.95 1.14 6.89
C VAL A 95 -13.56 -0.21 6.29
N LEU A 96 -12.42 -0.31 5.58
CA LEU A 96 -11.94 -1.59 5.05
C LEU A 96 -11.78 -2.64 6.14
N SER A 97 -11.21 -2.27 7.30
CA SER A 97 -11.08 -3.19 8.44
C SER A 97 -12.43 -3.68 8.99
N ARG A 98 -13.50 -2.89 8.90
CA ARG A 98 -14.84 -3.24 9.43
C ARG A 98 -15.72 -3.98 8.42
N VAL A 99 -15.72 -3.55 7.16
CA VAL A 99 -16.54 -4.12 6.09
C VAL A 99 -16.06 -5.52 5.72
N ILE A 100 -14.75 -5.77 5.85
CA ILE A 100 -14.12 -7.00 5.35
C ILE A 100 -13.93 -8.06 6.44
N GLY A 101 -14.36 -7.79 7.67
CA GLY A 101 -14.55 -8.82 8.70
C GLY A 101 -13.32 -9.68 8.98
N ILE A 102 -12.16 -9.07 9.24
CA ILE A 102 -11.01 -9.78 9.80
C ILE A 102 -11.03 -9.53 11.30
N THR A 103 -11.58 -10.50 12.04
CA THR A 103 -11.37 -10.63 13.48
C THR A 103 -9.86 -10.69 13.71
N VAL A 104 -9.35 -9.74 14.50
CA VAL A 104 -7.98 -9.73 15.03
C VAL A 104 -7.76 -10.94 15.91
#